data_AF-A0A7K0BHN1-F1
#
_entry.id   AF-A0A7K0BHN1-F1
#
_cell.length_a   1.000
_cell.length_b   1.000
_cell.length_c   1.000
_cell.angle_alpha   90.00
_cell.angle_beta   90.00
_cell.angle_gamma   90.00
#
_symmetry.space_group_name_H-M   'P 1'
#
loop_
_entity.id
_entity.type
_entity.pdbx_description
1 polymer ?
#
loop_
_entity_poly.entity_id
_entity_poly.type
_entity_poly.pdbx_seq_one_letter_code
_entity_poly.pdbx_strand_id
1 'polypeptide(L)'
;MNKLLYLVLAILISVSSFSQKDGFWDKERSTTKEISLSAGKRAIIKAEDLPIGTTEFVYRITVLDENQKLTSSLVSVLKAIPDPTGISQGTAGAIHLTSAISGDDKCTFALFQEANAANLFLKEGKTDRACWEQKEKVNKDAKLISSSSLCLTNLPNLWFGFESQNWVMNQKIVLEVVPWVDYKASRGWTKETKNEVLELAEKSDVAKILTYKAAFLATFIDLVTTKYKYNEFKQLLPVEKTKMIASISDESLLKSGKINDYLQDYNVHIRRLSLTKPEEAIKQLHYLITERKLGKENEFDLLGSLCLRTKQYQKAEDYILKAISMNKNEIKFQLHLAHVYLVTDRVSEAKDIHKKYKDQNIDVNTSWVKATKQDFDNMKQVGLPTDNFNKILRILE
;
A
#
# COMPACT_ATOMS: atom_id res chain seq x y z
N MET A 1 -0.03 -35.91 38.32
CA MET A 1 -0.08 -35.37 36.95
C MET A 1 -0.95 -34.11 36.94
N ASN A 2 -0.48 -32.87 36.85
CA ASN A 2 0.80 -32.25 37.17
C ASN A 2 0.48 -30.78 37.52
N LYS A 3 0.46 -30.42 38.81
CA LYS A 3 0.45 -28.99 39.21
C LYS A 3 1.69 -28.25 38.67
N LEU A 4 2.77 -28.99 38.45
CA LEU A 4 3.98 -28.54 37.77
C LEU A 4 3.74 -28.15 36.29
N LEU A 5 2.79 -28.79 35.59
CA LEU A 5 2.48 -28.49 34.19
C LEU A 5 1.73 -27.17 34.06
N TYR A 6 0.81 -26.88 34.99
CA TYR A 6 0.11 -25.60 35.02
C TYR A 6 1.03 -24.43 35.39
N LEU A 7 2.00 -24.65 36.28
CA LEU A 7 3.00 -23.64 36.63
C LEU A 7 3.93 -23.35 35.43
N VAL A 8 4.37 -24.39 34.72
CA VAL A 8 5.21 -24.24 33.51
C VAL A 8 4.42 -23.62 32.35
N LEU A 9 3.13 -23.93 32.20
CA LEU A 9 2.27 -23.32 31.18
C LEU A 9 1.98 -21.83 31.48
N ALA A 10 1.85 -21.45 32.77
CA ALA A 10 1.68 -20.05 33.18
C ALA A 10 2.97 -19.22 32.96
N ILE A 11 4.15 -19.83 33.13
CA ILE A 11 5.45 -19.17 32.90
C ILE A 11 5.76 -19.04 31.39
N LEU A 12 5.22 -19.92 30.54
CA LEU A 12 5.36 -19.84 29.08
C LEU A 12 4.43 -18.82 28.41
N ILE A 13 3.35 -18.38 29.08
CA ILE A 13 2.44 -17.33 28.57
C ILE A 13 2.96 -15.92 28.91
N SER A 14 3.93 -15.80 29.82
CA SER A 14 4.69 -14.55 30.03
C SER A 14 5.85 -14.39 29.05
N VAL A 15 5.68 -14.79 27.79
CA VAL A 15 6.43 -14.13 26.72
C VAL A 15 5.96 -12.69 26.72
N SER A 16 6.79 -11.85 27.31
CA SER A 16 6.69 -10.41 27.27
C SER A 16 6.31 -9.99 25.86
N SER A 17 5.06 -9.55 25.72
CA SER A 17 4.66 -8.61 24.68
C SER A 17 5.51 -7.36 24.89
N PHE A 18 6.78 -7.41 24.48
CA PHE A 18 7.50 -6.20 24.15
C PHE A 18 6.69 -5.60 23.01
N SER A 19 5.80 -4.67 23.35
CA SER A 19 5.18 -3.79 22.38
C SER A 19 6.32 -3.32 21.50
N GLN A 20 6.28 -3.66 20.21
CA GLN A 20 7.24 -3.10 19.27
C GLN A 20 7.17 -1.59 19.45
N LYS A 21 8.33 -0.95 19.66
CA LYS A 21 8.38 0.51 19.75
C LYS A 21 7.87 1.02 18.41
N ASP A 22 6.71 1.68 18.40
CA ASP A 22 6.07 2.17 17.18
C ASP A 22 6.79 3.40 16.58
N GLY A 23 7.87 3.86 17.23
CA GLY A 23 8.69 4.97 16.79
C GLY A 23 9.93 5.20 17.66
N PHE A 24 10.54 6.37 17.52
CA PHE A 24 11.72 6.78 18.30
C PHE A 24 11.78 8.30 18.49
N TRP A 25 12.40 8.75 19.60
CA TRP A 25 12.78 10.16 19.77
C TRP A 25 13.98 10.49 18.89
N ASP A 26 13.78 11.40 17.96
CA ASP A 26 14.80 11.84 17.02
C ASP A 26 15.69 12.91 17.65
N LYS A 27 16.86 12.44 18.10
CA LYS A 27 17.86 13.24 18.81
C LYS A 27 18.81 13.97 17.87
N GLU A 28 18.85 13.58 16.59
CA GLU A 28 19.70 14.23 15.60
C GLU A 28 19.04 15.50 15.07
N ARG A 29 17.71 15.47 14.94
CA ARG A 29 16.89 16.62 14.53
C ARG A 29 16.21 17.31 15.71
N SER A 30 16.86 17.30 16.87
CA SER A 30 16.40 18.04 18.05
C SER A 30 16.81 19.52 17.97
N THR A 31 15.94 20.41 18.45
CA THR A 31 16.27 21.82 18.64
C THR A 31 16.89 22.05 20.00
N THR A 32 17.97 22.83 20.07
CA THR A 32 18.46 23.46 21.31
C THR A 32 18.90 24.86 20.96
N LYS A 33 18.20 25.87 21.49
CA LYS A 33 18.49 27.29 21.24
C LYS A 33 18.48 28.04 22.57
N GLU A 34 19.41 28.98 22.69
CA GLU A 34 19.47 29.93 23.81
C GLU A 34 19.33 31.34 23.26
N ILE A 35 18.49 32.15 23.90
CA ILE A 35 18.35 33.57 23.60
C ILE A 35 18.37 34.39 24.87
N SER A 36 18.88 35.62 24.79
CA SER A 36 18.65 36.64 25.82
C SER A 36 17.40 37.44 25.44
N LEU A 37 16.51 37.65 26.41
CA LEU A 37 15.27 38.41 26.22
C LEU A 37 15.18 39.51 27.27
N SER A 38 15.12 40.76 26.80
CA SER A 38 14.96 41.90 27.69
C SER A 38 13.57 42.01 28.30
N ALA A 39 13.49 42.66 29.47
CA ALA A 39 12.26 42.93 30.19
C ALA A 39 11.15 43.49 29.28
N GLY A 40 9.96 42.88 29.34
CA GLY A 40 8.79 43.26 28.55
C GLY A 40 8.91 43.08 27.03
N LYS A 41 10.01 42.50 26.51
CA LYS A 41 10.18 42.25 25.08
C LYS A 41 9.67 40.87 24.68
N ARG A 42 9.50 40.70 23.37
CA ARG A 42 9.10 39.43 22.73
C ARG A 42 10.21 38.93 21.81
N ALA A 43 10.29 37.62 21.67
CA ALA A 43 11.17 36.95 20.71
C ALA A 43 10.47 35.75 20.09
N ILE A 44 10.95 35.33 18.91
CA ILE A 44 10.53 34.09 18.26
C ILE A 44 11.75 33.21 18.08
N ILE A 45 11.59 31.92 18.35
CA ILE A 45 12.56 30.89 17.98
C ILE A 45 11.87 29.92 17.01
N LYS A 46 12.42 29.75 15.80
CA LYS A 46 12.03 28.64 14.93
C LYS A 46 12.73 27.37 15.40
N ALA A 47 11.98 26.30 15.63
CA ALA A 47 12.55 24.97 15.82
C ALA A 47 13.18 24.44 14.52
N GLU A 48 14.10 23.50 14.65
CA GLU A 48 14.54 22.69 13.50
C GLU A 48 13.32 22.00 12.86
N ASP A 49 13.33 21.86 11.54
CA ASP A 49 12.20 21.31 10.79
C ASP A 49 11.86 19.90 11.28
N LEU A 50 10.61 19.73 11.73
CA LEU A 50 10.14 18.46 12.27
C LEU A 50 10.12 17.40 11.16
N PRO A 51 10.68 16.21 11.40
CA PRO A 51 10.79 15.19 10.37
C PRO A 51 9.45 14.59 9.95
N ILE A 52 9.39 14.07 8.72
CA ILE A 52 8.23 13.33 8.22
C ILE A 52 7.95 12.14 9.16
N GLY A 53 6.68 11.99 9.56
CA GLY A 53 6.26 10.99 10.52
C GLY A 53 6.34 11.42 11.98
N THR A 54 6.63 12.71 12.24
CA THR A 54 6.49 13.26 13.60
C THR A 54 5.03 13.17 14.02
N THR A 55 4.72 12.31 14.99
CA THR A 55 3.38 12.18 15.57
C THR A 55 3.30 12.78 16.96
N GLU A 56 4.44 13.05 17.58
CA GLU A 56 4.53 13.73 18.88
C GLU A 56 5.82 14.56 18.93
N PHE A 57 5.90 15.54 19.82
CA PHE A 57 7.17 16.12 20.22
C PHE A 57 7.12 16.49 21.70
N VAL A 58 8.27 16.42 22.36
CA VAL A 58 8.46 17.03 23.68
C VAL A 58 9.18 18.35 23.51
N TYR A 59 8.75 19.35 24.27
CA TYR A 59 9.55 20.55 24.47
C TYR A 59 9.89 20.73 25.94
N ARG A 60 11.00 21.42 26.17
CA ARG A 60 11.41 21.92 27.47
C ARG A 60 11.86 23.36 27.34
N ILE A 61 11.28 24.21 28.18
CA ILE A 61 11.61 25.62 28.29
C ILE A 61 12.15 25.86 29.69
N THR A 62 13.30 26.50 29.76
CA THR A 62 13.89 26.95 31.02
C THR A 62 14.24 28.42 30.91
N VAL A 63 13.71 29.21 31.83
CA VAL A 63 14.10 30.60 32.05
C VAL A 63 15.19 30.60 33.10
N LEU A 64 16.32 31.21 32.76
CA LEU A 64 17.52 31.28 33.57
C LEU A 64 17.90 32.74 33.76
N ASP A 65 18.49 33.06 34.91
CA ASP A 65 19.15 34.35 35.08
C ASP A 65 20.37 34.42 34.13
N GLU A 66 20.81 35.60 33.70
CA GLU A 66 21.83 35.75 32.64
C GLU A 66 23.10 34.90 32.85
N ASN A 67 23.53 34.73 34.10
CA ASN A 67 24.74 33.99 34.47
C ASN A 67 24.54 32.49 34.71
N GLN A 68 23.30 32.02 34.76
CA GLN A 68 23.00 30.60 34.96
C GLN A 68 23.19 29.78 33.67
N LYS A 69 23.49 28.49 33.85
CA LYS A 69 23.62 27.49 32.79
C LYS A 69 22.85 26.22 33.18
N LEU A 70 22.34 25.51 32.17
CA LEU A 70 21.72 24.20 32.39
C LEU A 70 22.76 23.17 32.87
N THR A 71 22.34 22.28 33.76
CA THR A 71 23.15 21.15 34.24
C THR A 71 22.91 19.86 33.46
N SER A 72 21.81 19.76 32.71
CA SER A 72 21.49 18.60 31.86
C SER A 72 20.63 19.02 30.67
N SER A 73 20.76 18.33 29.53
CA SER A 73 19.91 18.54 28.34
C SER A 73 18.73 17.58 28.26
N LEU A 74 17.66 17.95 27.54
CA LEU A 74 16.46 17.14 27.35
C LEU A 74 16.80 15.85 26.62
N VAL A 75 17.70 15.91 25.64
CA VAL A 75 18.25 14.73 24.96
C VAL A 75 18.93 13.77 25.93
N SER A 76 19.64 14.28 26.95
CA SER A 76 20.30 13.47 27.97
C SER A 76 19.29 12.79 28.89
N VAL A 77 18.24 13.51 29.30
CA VAL A 77 17.11 12.96 30.06
C VAL A 77 16.43 11.83 29.27
N LEU A 78 16.13 12.06 27.98
CA LEU A 78 15.52 11.06 27.11
C LEU A 78 16.42 9.83 26.85
N LYS A 79 17.75 9.96 26.96
CA LYS A 79 18.67 8.82 26.89
C LYS A 79 18.64 7.96 28.16
N ALA A 80 18.36 8.57 29.31
CA ALA A 80 18.35 7.87 30.60
C ALA A 80 17.06 7.07 30.84
N ILE A 81 16.02 7.26 30.03
CA ILE A 81 14.74 6.55 30.16
C ILE A 81 14.81 5.19 29.43
N PRO A 82 14.72 4.05 30.15
CA PRO A 82 14.87 2.71 29.56
C PRO A 82 13.83 2.39 28.48
N ASP A 83 12.59 2.87 28.69
CA ASP A 83 11.53 2.84 27.69
C ASP A 83 10.93 4.25 27.47
N PRO A 84 11.38 4.96 26.41
CA PRO A 84 10.93 6.31 26.15
C PRO A 84 9.45 6.42 25.74
N THR A 85 8.76 5.31 25.42
CA THR A 85 7.33 5.32 25.10
C THR A 85 6.46 5.65 26.32
N GLY A 86 6.99 5.42 27.53
CA GLY A 86 6.31 5.76 28.79
C GLY A 86 6.03 7.25 28.96
N ILE A 87 6.78 8.12 28.27
CA ILE A 87 6.51 9.57 28.23
C ILE A 87 5.14 9.84 27.57
N SER A 88 4.81 9.07 26.54
CA SER A 88 3.55 9.17 25.79
C SER A 88 2.36 8.55 26.51
N GLN A 89 2.59 7.79 27.59
CA GLN A 89 1.56 7.02 28.31
C GLN A 89 0.95 7.74 29.53
N GLY A 90 1.40 8.95 29.89
CA GLY A 90 0.74 9.74 30.95
C GLY A 90 1.55 10.88 31.59
N THR A 91 0.89 11.65 32.45
CA THR A 91 1.42 12.85 33.14
C THR A 91 2.64 12.59 34.04
N ALA A 92 2.81 11.38 34.57
CA ALA A 92 3.97 11.03 35.41
C ALA A 92 5.30 11.06 34.62
N GLY A 93 5.28 10.77 33.31
CA GLY A 93 6.48 10.82 32.47
C GLY A 93 6.97 12.25 32.17
N ALA A 94 6.06 13.24 32.15
CA ALA A 94 6.38 14.64 31.85
C ALA A 94 7.06 15.37 33.02
N ILE A 95 6.81 14.96 34.27
CA ILE A 95 7.43 15.56 35.46
C ILE A 95 8.96 15.42 35.42
N HIS A 96 9.45 14.27 34.94
CA HIS A 96 10.88 14.01 34.76
C HIS A 96 11.54 14.83 33.65
N LEU A 97 10.76 15.49 32.78
CA LEU A 97 11.29 16.31 31.70
C LEU A 97 11.59 17.74 32.16
N THR A 98 10.94 18.23 33.23
CA THR A 98 11.18 19.60 33.72
C THR A 98 12.60 19.79 34.26
N SER A 99 13.17 20.98 34.09
CA SER A 99 14.52 21.27 34.61
C SER A 99 14.51 21.37 36.14
N ALA A 100 15.54 20.80 36.77
CA ALA A 100 15.79 20.97 38.21
C ALA A 100 16.23 22.40 38.55
N ILE A 101 16.70 23.18 37.57
CA ILE A 101 17.17 24.56 37.72
C ILE A 101 16.27 25.49 36.89
N SER A 102 15.87 26.60 37.50
CA SER A 102 15.19 27.73 36.85
C SER A 102 15.53 28.99 37.63
N GLY A 103 15.61 30.13 36.94
CA GLY A 103 15.65 31.45 37.59
C GLY A 103 14.31 31.84 38.20
N ASP A 104 14.26 33.01 38.83
CA ASP A 104 13.02 33.58 39.39
C ASP A 104 12.18 34.31 38.32
N ASP A 105 12.83 34.67 37.22
CA ASP A 105 12.27 35.34 36.06
C ASP A 105 11.21 34.49 35.34
N LYS A 106 10.18 35.14 34.79
CA LYS A 106 9.01 34.46 34.20
C LYS A 106 8.69 34.91 32.78
N CYS A 107 8.17 33.97 32.00
CA CYS A 107 7.66 34.19 30.65
C CYS A 107 6.23 33.68 30.50
N THR A 108 5.54 34.26 29.52
CA THR A 108 4.46 33.58 28.79
C THR A 108 4.99 33.17 27.42
N PHE A 109 4.40 32.15 26.80
CA PHE A 109 4.80 31.74 25.46
C PHE A 109 3.67 31.08 24.68
N ALA A 110 3.82 31.03 23.36
CA ALA A 110 2.85 30.42 22.45
C ALA A 110 3.58 29.72 21.30
N LEU A 111 2.95 28.67 20.76
CA LEU A 111 3.46 27.88 19.65
C LEU A 111 2.65 28.18 18.39
N PHE A 112 3.33 28.26 17.26
CA PHE A 112 2.75 28.57 15.96
C PHE A 112 3.27 27.61 14.90
N GLN A 113 2.46 27.35 13.87
CA GLN A 113 2.85 26.58 12.68
C GLN A 113 2.91 27.42 11.41
N GLU A 114 2.75 28.74 11.55
CA GLU A 114 2.87 29.68 10.45
C GLU A 114 3.80 30.83 10.84
N ALA A 115 4.77 31.11 9.98
CA ALA A 115 5.70 32.23 10.17
C ALA A 115 4.95 33.57 10.35
N ASN A 116 3.86 33.77 9.59
CA ASN A 116 3.06 34.99 9.67
C ASN A 116 2.38 35.15 11.03
N ALA A 117 1.85 34.07 11.61
CA ALA A 117 1.24 34.09 12.93
C ALA A 117 2.29 34.36 14.03
N ALA A 118 3.45 33.70 13.94
CA ALA A 118 4.56 33.96 14.87
C ALA A 118 5.04 35.43 14.79
N ASN A 119 5.18 35.97 13.57
CA ASN A 119 5.57 37.37 13.34
C ASN A 119 4.52 38.36 13.88
N LEU A 120 3.23 38.02 13.82
CA LEU A 120 2.17 38.84 14.42
C LEU A 120 2.28 38.84 15.95
N PHE A 121 2.57 37.70 16.56
CA PHE A 121 2.85 37.61 18.00
C PHE A 121 4.04 38.50 18.40
N LEU A 122 5.15 38.45 17.66
CA LEU A 122 6.33 39.28 17.95
C LEU A 122 6.01 40.78 17.96
N LYS A 123 5.17 41.24 17.02
CA LYS A 123 4.78 42.65 16.89
C LYS A 123 3.72 43.07 17.89
N GLU A 124 2.67 42.27 18.04
CA GLU A 124 1.42 42.67 18.68
C GLU A 124 1.10 41.89 19.96
N GLY A 125 1.75 40.75 20.20
CA GLY A 125 1.49 39.87 21.34
C GLY A 125 0.24 38.99 21.19
N LYS A 126 -0.38 38.98 20.00
CA LYS A 126 -1.59 38.20 19.73
C LYS A 126 -1.30 36.71 19.62
N THR A 127 -2.11 35.90 20.30
CA THR A 127 -2.03 34.43 20.29
C THR A 127 -3.21 33.77 19.57
N ASP A 128 -4.09 34.53 18.91
CA ASP A 128 -5.33 34.02 18.27
C ASP A 128 -5.09 32.89 17.24
N ARG A 129 -3.90 32.85 16.64
CA ARG A 129 -3.47 31.82 15.67
C ARG A 129 -2.41 30.87 16.22
N ALA A 130 -2.21 30.86 17.53
CA ALA A 130 -1.35 29.89 18.19
C ALA A 130 -2.00 28.51 18.15
N CYS A 131 -1.22 27.48 17.88
CA CYS A 131 -1.67 26.10 18.02
C CYS A 131 -1.67 25.63 19.49
N TRP A 132 -0.94 26.35 20.36
CA TRP A 132 -0.92 26.18 21.80
C TRP A 132 -0.42 27.45 22.50
N GLU A 133 -0.91 27.74 23.71
CA GLU A 133 -0.47 28.91 24.50
C GLU A 133 -0.29 28.57 25.99
N GLN A 134 0.73 29.19 26.60
CA GLN A 134 0.98 29.25 28.04
C GLN A 134 0.64 30.64 28.56
N LYS A 135 -0.55 30.78 29.13
CA LYS A 135 -1.02 32.04 29.72
C LYS A 135 -0.44 32.31 31.11
N GLU A 136 -0.16 31.26 31.88
CA GLU A 136 0.42 31.43 33.21
C GLU A 136 1.90 31.78 33.10
N LYS A 137 2.36 32.68 33.98
CA LYS A 137 3.75 33.11 34.03
C LYS A 137 4.61 31.99 34.60
N VAL A 138 5.48 31.41 33.79
CA VAL A 138 6.32 30.27 34.17
C VAL A 138 7.80 30.60 34.03
N ASN A 139 8.63 30.03 34.90
CA ASN A 139 10.09 30.06 34.79
C ASN A 139 10.66 28.75 34.22
N LYS A 140 9.84 27.70 34.16
CA LYS A 140 10.14 26.44 33.46
C LYS A 140 8.85 25.77 33.05
N ASP A 141 8.91 25.06 31.93
CA ASP A 141 7.82 24.20 31.48
C ASP A 141 8.39 23.04 30.66
N ALA A 142 7.73 21.88 30.72
CA ALA A 142 8.03 20.76 29.85
C ALA A 142 6.75 20.02 29.53
N LYS A 143 6.53 19.74 28.24
CA LYS A 143 5.28 19.15 27.79
C LYS A 143 5.47 18.25 26.60
N LEU A 144 4.67 17.19 26.57
CA LEU A 144 4.42 16.36 25.40
C LEU A 144 3.26 16.94 24.60
N ILE A 145 3.50 17.17 23.32
CA ILE A 145 2.47 17.50 22.33
C ILE A 145 2.25 16.25 21.47
N SER A 146 1.06 15.67 21.56
CA SER A 146 0.65 14.47 20.83
C SER A 146 -0.10 14.79 19.54
N SER A 147 -0.31 13.78 18.69
CA SER A 147 -0.91 13.85 17.35
C SER A 147 -2.30 14.50 17.27
N SER A 148 -3.04 14.54 18.38
CA SER A 148 -4.31 15.26 18.51
C SER A 148 -4.17 16.79 18.54
N SER A 149 -2.95 17.30 18.74
CA SER A 149 -2.70 18.73 18.84
C SER A 149 -2.74 19.41 17.47
N LEU A 150 -3.32 20.61 17.45
CA LEU A 150 -3.22 21.49 16.30
C LEU A 150 -1.77 21.77 15.92
N CYS A 151 -0.81 21.71 16.86
CA CYS A 151 0.60 21.97 16.59
C CYS A 151 1.30 20.94 15.69
N LEU A 152 0.63 19.86 15.30
CA LEU A 152 1.16 18.83 14.40
C LEU A 152 0.45 18.71 13.05
N THR A 153 -0.55 19.57 12.76
CA THR A 153 -1.32 19.55 11.51
C THR A 153 -0.58 20.09 10.29
N ASN A 154 0.37 21.02 10.45
CA ASN A 154 1.09 21.70 9.37
C ASN A 154 2.61 21.61 9.55
N LEU A 155 3.12 20.38 9.49
CA LEU A 155 4.55 20.07 9.48
C LEU A 155 5.23 20.57 8.19
N PRO A 156 6.54 20.88 8.20
CA PRO A 156 7.51 20.61 9.26
C PRO A 156 7.75 21.77 10.24
N ASN A 157 7.09 22.92 10.04
CA ASN A 157 7.52 24.12 10.73
C ASN A 157 6.86 24.31 12.10
N LEU A 158 7.66 24.71 13.08
CA LEU A 158 7.22 25.05 14.43
C LEU A 158 7.97 26.27 14.95
N TRP A 159 7.24 27.24 15.50
CA TRP A 159 7.79 28.45 16.11
C TRP A 159 7.33 28.59 17.55
N PHE A 160 8.24 29.03 18.42
CA PHE A 160 7.96 29.38 19.81
C PHE A 160 8.10 30.89 19.96
N GLY A 161 6.99 31.57 20.27
CA GLY A 161 6.97 32.98 20.65
C GLY A 161 7.03 33.13 22.16
N PHE A 162 7.98 33.91 22.66
CA PHE A 162 8.15 34.20 24.09
C PHE A 162 7.89 35.66 24.38
N GLU A 163 7.29 35.96 25.52
CA GLU A 163 7.13 37.31 26.05
C GLU A 163 7.67 37.36 27.49
N SER A 164 8.65 38.24 27.72
CA SER A 164 9.19 38.47 29.06
C SER A 164 8.16 39.16 29.94
N GLN A 165 7.95 38.60 31.13
CA GLN A 165 7.09 39.20 32.15
C GLN A 165 7.90 39.93 33.23
N ASN A 166 9.22 40.03 33.04
CA ASN A 166 10.11 40.75 33.95
C ASN A 166 10.03 42.25 33.70
N TRP A 167 10.30 43.03 34.74
CA TRP A 167 10.20 44.49 34.70
C TRP A 167 11.55 45.18 34.49
N VAL A 168 12.64 44.56 34.93
CA VAL A 168 13.95 45.22 35.00
C VAL A 168 15.06 44.39 34.35
N MET A 169 15.18 43.12 34.72
CA MET A 169 16.29 42.28 34.29
C MET A 169 16.01 41.58 32.96
N ASN A 170 17.06 41.43 32.16
CA ASN A 170 17.07 40.48 31.06
C ASN A 170 17.08 39.06 31.62
N GLN A 171 16.49 38.14 30.86
CA GLN A 171 16.48 36.72 31.17
C GLN A 171 17.05 35.93 30.00
N LYS A 172 17.56 34.74 30.29
CA LYS A 172 17.98 33.78 29.27
C LYS A 172 16.90 32.71 29.12
N ILE A 173 16.44 32.50 27.90
CA ILE A 173 15.50 31.43 27.57
C ILE A 173 16.28 30.32 26.88
N VAL A 174 16.17 29.11 27.43
CA VAL A 174 16.65 27.89 26.78
C VAL A 174 15.44 27.09 26.30
N LEU A 175 15.39 26.85 24.99
CA LEU A 175 14.37 26.04 24.34
C LEU A 175 15.01 24.75 23.82
N GLU A 176 14.44 23.63 24.23
CA GLU A 176 14.76 22.31 23.71
C GLU A 176 13.51 21.65 23.14
N VAL A 177 13.60 21.07 21.95
CA VAL A 177 12.49 20.36 21.28
C VAL A 177 13.00 19.06 20.71
N VAL A 178 12.33 17.94 20.98
CA VAL A 178 12.71 16.61 20.47
C VAL A 178 11.47 15.94 19.87
N PRO A 179 11.44 15.67 18.55
CA PRO A 179 10.32 14.97 17.93
C PRO A 179 10.34 13.47 18.16
N TRP A 180 9.16 12.86 18.23
CA TRP A 180 8.94 11.42 18.12
C TRP A 180 8.52 11.08 16.70
N VAL A 181 9.29 10.21 16.04
CA VAL A 181 9.04 9.75 14.68
C VAL A 181 8.41 8.36 14.71
N ASP A 182 7.17 8.25 14.25
CA ASP A 182 6.46 6.99 14.09
C ASP A 182 6.95 6.24 12.83
N TYR A 183 7.22 4.95 12.95
CA TYR A 183 7.78 4.14 11.86
C TYR A 183 6.83 3.98 10.67
N LYS A 184 5.51 3.97 10.89
CA LYS A 184 4.51 3.86 9.82
C LYS A 184 4.28 5.23 9.17
N ALA A 185 4.08 6.27 9.97
CA ALA A 185 3.85 7.63 9.48
C ALA A 185 5.07 8.18 8.73
N SER A 186 6.29 7.84 9.16
CA SER A 186 7.53 8.26 8.48
C SER A 186 7.74 7.67 7.10
N ARG A 187 6.90 6.70 6.68
CA ARG A 187 6.87 6.23 5.29
C ARG A 187 6.19 7.21 4.33
N GLY A 188 5.47 8.21 4.84
CA GLY A 188 4.85 9.28 4.04
C GLY A 188 3.55 8.89 3.33
N TRP A 189 2.91 7.79 3.76
CA TRP A 189 1.65 7.32 3.17
C TRP A 189 0.43 7.90 3.92
N THR A 190 -0.12 9.00 3.40
CA THR A 190 -1.38 9.61 3.86
C THR A 190 -2.54 9.13 3.00
N LYS A 191 -3.77 9.58 3.30
CA LYS A 191 -4.94 9.30 2.46
C LYS A 191 -4.75 9.85 1.05
N GLU A 192 -4.21 11.07 0.95
CA GLU A 192 -3.97 11.79 -0.29
C GLU A 192 -2.89 11.08 -1.13
N THR A 193 -1.77 10.69 -0.52
CA THR A 193 -0.70 10.01 -1.27
C THR A 193 -1.05 8.57 -1.64
N LYS A 194 -1.91 7.90 -0.86
CA LYS A 194 -2.51 6.61 -1.25
C LYS A 194 -3.49 6.75 -2.41
N ASN A 195 -4.21 7.87 -2.52
CA ASN A 195 -5.09 8.13 -3.67
C ASN A 195 -4.28 8.25 -4.98
N GLU A 196 -3.07 8.81 -4.97
CA GLU A 196 -2.21 8.81 -6.16
C GLU A 196 -1.90 7.38 -6.65
N VAL A 197 -1.68 6.44 -5.72
CA VAL A 197 -1.44 5.02 -6.03
C VAL A 197 -2.71 4.36 -6.55
N LEU A 198 -3.87 4.67 -5.96
CA LEU A 198 -5.16 4.18 -6.41
C LEU A 198 -5.44 4.58 -7.86
N GLU A 199 -5.27 5.87 -8.21
CA GLU A 199 -5.46 6.34 -9.59
C GLU A 199 -4.53 5.65 -10.60
N LEU A 200 -3.30 5.34 -10.18
CA LEU A 200 -2.35 4.59 -10.99
C LEU A 200 -2.83 3.15 -11.21
N ALA A 201 -3.28 2.49 -10.14
CA ALA A 201 -3.80 1.12 -10.18
C ALA A 201 -5.05 1.02 -11.09
N GLU A 202 -5.95 2.00 -11.03
CA GLU A 202 -7.15 2.04 -11.87
C GLU A 202 -6.86 2.20 -13.36
N LYS A 203 -5.73 2.82 -13.71
CA LYS A 203 -5.27 2.98 -15.10
C LYS A 203 -4.52 1.76 -15.63
N SER A 204 -4.20 0.78 -14.77
CA SER A 204 -3.53 -0.45 -15.19
C SER A 204 -4.39 -1.27 -16.16
N ASP A 205 -3.73 -2.03 -17.04
CA ASP A 205 -4.46 -2.87 -18.01
C ASP A 205 -5.26 -3.99 -17.33
N VAL A 206 -4.83 -4.42 -16.14
CA VAL A 206 -5.59 -5.36 -15.30
C VAL A 206 -6.90 -4.73 -14.85
N ALA A 207 -6.86 -3.50 -14.30
CA ALA A 207 -8.05 -2.83 -13.79
C ALA A 207 -9.07 -2.45 -14.89
N LYS A 208 -8.62 -2.25 -16.13
CA LYS A 208 -9.50 -2.01 -17.29
C LYS A 208 -10.30 -3.24 -17.69
N ILE A 209 -9.78 -4.44 -17.41
CA ILE A 209 -10.40 -5.71 -17.79
C ILE A 209 -11.24 -6.27 -16.62
N LEU A 210 -10.74 -6.17 -15.39
CA LEU A 210 -11.36 -6.77 -14.21
C LEU A 210 -12.64 -6.02 -13.80
N THR A 211 -13.79 -6.70 -13.84
CA THR A 211 -15.10 -6.14 -13.51
C THR A 211 -15.20 -5.76 -12.03
N TYR A 212 -14.81 -6.66 -11.12
CA TYR A 212 -14.90 -6.47 -9.67
C TYR A 212 -13.53 -6.22 -9.03
N LYS A 213 -13.07 -4.96 -9.12
CA LYS A 213 -11.69 -4.57 -8.83
C LYS A 213 -11.36 -4.19 -7.37
N ALA A 214 -12.33 -4.09 -6.46
CA ALA A 214 -12.09 -3.55 -5.12
C ALA A 214 -10.97 -4.26 -4.35
N ALA A 215 -11.00 -5.60 -4.29
CA ALA A 215 -9.96 -6.39 -3.61
C ALA A 215 -8.59 -6.28 -4.30
N PHE A 216 -8.57 -6.22 -5.63
CA PHE A 216 -7.36 -5.99 -6.41
C PHE A 216 -6.74 -4.62 -6.09
N LEU A 217 -7.53 -3.54 -6.14
CA LEU A 217 -7.06 -2.17 -5.88
C LEU A 217 -6.54 -2.00 -4.45
N ALA A 218 -7.24 -2.56 -3.46
CA ALA A 218 -6.80 -2.54 -2.07
C ALA A 218 -5.45 -3.26 -1.90
N THR A 219 -5.30 -4.45 -2.50
CA THR A 219 -4.05 -5.22 -2.45
C THR A 219 -2.91 -4.51 -3.17
N PHE A 220 -3.19 -3.85 -4.30
CA PHE A 220 -2.20 -3.06 -5.04
C PHE A 220 -1.63 -1.92 -4.19
N ILE A 221 -2.51 -1.16 -3.52
CA ILE A 221 -2.09 -0.08 -2.62
C ILE A 221 -1.24 -0.64 -1.47
N ASP A 222 -1.66 -1.75 -0.86
CA ASP A 222 -0.92 -2.38 0.24
C ASP A 222 0.49 -2.80 -0.19
N LEU A 223 0.62 -3.45 -1.35
CA LEU A 223 1.92 -3.87 -1.88
C LEU A 223 2.84 -2.68 -2.20
N VAL A 224 2.33 -1.62 -2.83
CA VAL A 224 3.12 -0.40 -3.09
C VAL A 224 3.58 0.24 -1.79
N THR A 225 2.66 0.43 -0.84
CA THR A 225 2.96 1.15 0.42
C THR A 225 3.86 0.36 1.36
N THR A 226 3.84 -0.97 1.26
CA THR A 226 4.77 -1.87 1.95
C THR A 226 6.16 -1.85 1.30
N LYS A 227 6.23 -1.86 -0.03
CA LYS A 227 7.50 -1.95 -0.77
C LYS A 227 8.30 -0.65 -0.79
N TYR A 228 7.62 0.50 -0.86
CA TYR A 228 8.26 1.81 -1.01
C TYR A 228 7.85 2.77 0.11
N LYS A 229 8.76 3.67 0.50
CA LYS A 229 8.36 4.95 1.09
C LYS A 229 7.80 5.85 -0.01
N TYR A 230 6.93 6.78 0.34
CA TYR A 230 6.32 7.69 -0.63
C TYR A 230 7.35 8.48 -1.43
N ASN A 231 8.40 9.00 -0.79
CA ASN A 231 9.46 9.75 -1.49
C ASN A 231 10.20 8.88 -2.52
N GLU A 232 10.52 7.63 -2.17
CA GLU A 232 11.15 6.66 -3.09
C GLU A 232 10.23 6.38 -4.29
N PHE A 233 8.93 6.16 -4.02
CA PHE A 233 7.92 5.96 -5.07
C PHE A 233 7.83 7.14 -6.04
N LYS A 234 7.89 8.38 -5.54
CA LYS A 234 7.83 9.58 -6.39
C LYS A 234 9.05 9.69 -7.31
N GLN A 235 10.22 9.28 -6.82
CA GLN A 235 11.50 9.34 -7.53
C GLN A 235 11.69 8.23 -8.58
N LEU A 236 10.82 7.21 -8.62
CA LEU A 236 10.89 6.18 -9.66
C LEU A 236 10.83 6.80 -11.07
N LEU A 237 11.74 6.38 -11.93
CA LEU A 237 11.75 6.74 -13.35
C LEU A 237 10.49 6.20 -14.05
N PRO A 238 10.07 6.79 -15.19
CA PRO A 238 8.90 6.31 -15.94
C PRO A 238 8.96 4.81 -16.27
N VAL A 239 10.13 4.32 -16.70
CA VAL A 239 10.32 2.89 -17.02
C VAL A 239 10.23 1.99 -15.78
N GLU A 240 10.73 2.45 -14.64
CA GLU A 240 10.64 1.73 -13.37
C GLU A 240 9.20 1.69 -12.88
N LYS A 241 8.45 2.79 -13.03
CA LYS A 241 7.01 2.84 -12.73
C LYS A 241 6.22 1.87 -13.60
N THR A 242 6.48 1.82 -14.91
CA THR A 242 5.81 0.85 -15.81
C THR A 242 6.07 -0.59 -15.39
N LYS A 243 7.34 -0.94 -15.11
CA LYS A 243 7.70 -2.29 -14.64
C LYS A 243 7.07 -2.61 -13.28
N MET A 244 7.07 -1.66 -12.36
CA MET A 244 6.46 -1.78 -11.04
C MET A 244 4.95 -2.01 -11.14
N ILE A 245 4.24 -1.24 -11.96
CA ILE A 245 2.79 -1.39 -12.15
C ILE A 245 2.47 -2.79 -12.70
N ALA A 246 3.20 -3.25 -13.71
CA ALA A 246 2.99 -4.58 -14.27
C ALA A 246 3.21 -5.68 -13.22
N SER A 247 4.35 -5.65 -12.53
CA SER A 247 4.70 -6.65 -11.52
C SER A 247 3.75 -6.65 -10.32
N ILE A 248 3.40 -5.47 -9.79
CA ILE A 248 2.51 -5.37 -8.64
C ILE A 248 1.07 -5.70 -9.05
N SER A 249 0.65 -5.43 -10.29
CA SER A 249 -0.68 -5.85 -10.77
C SER A 249 -0.82 -7.37 -10.75
N ASP A 250 0.18 -8.09 -11.27
CA ASP A 250 0.16 -9.55 -11.29
C ASP A 250 0.19 -10.12 -9.86
N GLU A 251 1.04 -9.58 -8.99
CA GLU A 251 1.09 -9.96 -7.57
C GLU A 251 -0.25 -9.65 -6.84
N SER A 252 -0.88 -8.53 -7.17
CA SER A 252 -2.16 -8.12 -6.60
C SER A 252 -3.28 -9.07 -7.01
N LEU A 253 -3.31 -9.54 -8.26
CA LEU A 253 -4.28 -10.54 -8.71
C LEU A 253 -4.16 -11.85 -7.92
N LEU A 254 -2.92 -12.29 -7.68
CA LEU A 254 -2.64 -13.52 -6.95
C LEU A 254 -3.01 -13.39 -5.47
N LYS A 255 -2.53 -12.34 -4.79
CA LYS A 255 -2.75 -12.14 -3.34
C LYS A 255 -4.18 -11.76 -2.98
N SER A 256 -4.91 -11.07 -3.87
CA SER A 256 -6.32 -10.73 -3.65
C SER A 256 -7.27 -11.89 -3.94
N GLY A 257 -6.78 -13.01 -4.49
CA GLY A 257 -7.63 -14.12 -4.96
C GLY A 257 -8.43 -13.80 -6.22
N LYS A 258 -8.16 -12.68 -6.90
CA LYS A 258 -8.91 -12.21 -8.08
C LYS A 258 -8.42 -12.75 -9.41
N ILE A 259 -7.42 -13.63 -9.40
CA ILE A 259 -6.87 -14.20 -10.63
C ILE A 259 -7.93 -14.92 -11.49
N ASN A 260 -8.83 -15.71 -10.90
CA ASN A 260 -9.85 -16.43 -11.67
C ASN A 260 -10.87 -15.48 -12.31
N ASP A 261 -11.35 -14.49 -11.54
CA ASP A 261 -12.26 -13.44 -12.04
C ASP A 261 -11.62 -12.68 -13.20
N TYR A 262 -10.33 -12.34 -13.05
CA TYR A 262 -9.56 -11.66 -14.11
C TYR A 262 -9.45 -12.52 -15.36
N LEU A 263 -9.08 -13.79 -15.25
CA LEU A 263 -8.93 -14.69 -16.41
C LEU A 263 -10.26 -14.91 -17.13
N GLN A 264 -11.38 -14.99 -16.39
CA GLN A 264 -12.71 -15.05 -16.97
C GLN A 264 -13.02 -13.79 -17.81
N ASP A 265 -12.84 -12.60 -17.24
CA ASP A 265 -13.08 -11.33 -17.94
C ASP A 265 -12.10 -11.14 -19.12
N TYR A 266 -10.84 -11.55 -18.94
CA TYR A 266 -9.82 -11.53 -19.97
C TYR A 266 -10.19 -12.41 -21.15
N ASN A 267 -10.71 -13.62 -20.91
CA ASN A 267 -11.16 -14.51 -21.98
C ASN A 267 -12.34 -13.93 -22.76
N VAL A 268 -13.27 -13.21 -22.11
CA VAL A 268 -14.34 -12.48 -22.79
C VAL A 268 -13.76 -11.37 -23.67
N HIS A 269 -12.81 -10.60 -23.15
CA HIS A 269 -12.09 -9.57 -23.91
C HIS A 269 -11.40 -10.16 -25.15
N ILE A 270 -10.64 -11.24 -24.97
CA ILE A 270 -9.92 -11.92 -26.06
C ILE A 270 -10.89 -12.45 -27.11
N ARG A 271 -11.98 -13.11 -26.72
CA ARG A 271 -13.00 -13.59 -27.66
C ARG A 271 -13.56 -12.46 -28.51
N ARG A 272 -13.92 -11.32 -27.89
CA ARG A 272 -14.42 -10.13 -28.60
C ARG A 272 -13.36 -9.54 -29.55
N LEU A 273 -12.13 -9.35 -29.07
CA LEU A 273 -11.02 -8.84 -29.88
C LEU A 273 -10.79 -9.73 -31.10
N SER A 274 -10.84 -11.04 -30.90
CA SER A 274 -10.54 -12.04 -31.91
C SER A 274 -11.53 -12.11 -33.07
N LEU A 275 -12.71 -11.47 -32.95
CA LEU A 275 -13.68 -11.33 -34.04
C LEU A 275 -13.20 -10.36 -35.13
N THR A 276 -12.37 -9.38 -34.76
CA THR A 276 -11.89 -8.33 -35.67
C THR A 276 -10.38 -8.35 -35.85
N LYS A 277 -9.65 -8.79 -34.83
CA LYS A 277 -8.18 -8.81 -34.79
C LYS A 277 -7.67 -10.14 -34.20
N PRO A 278 -7.84 -11.27 -34.91
CA PRO A 278 -7.49 -12.60 -34.38
C PRO A 278 -6.00 -12.74 -34.05
N GLU A 279 -5.09 -12.19 -34.86
CA GLU A 279 -3.64 -12.28 -34.60
C GLU A 279 -3.22 -11.51 -33.35
N GLU A 280 -3.83 -10.33 -33.12
CA GLU A 280 -3.56 -9.55 -31.90
C GLU A 280 -4.11 -10.26 -30.66
N ALA A 281 -5.30 -10.89 -30.76
CA ALA A 281 -5.87 -11.69 -29.69
C ALA A 281 -4.97 -12.89 -29.33
N ILE A 282 -4.41 -13.59 -30.33
CA ILE A 282 -3.43 -14.67 -30.14
C ILE A 282 -2.18 -14.15 -29.43
N LYS A 283 -1.62 -13.02 -29.88
CA LYS A 283 -0.42 -12.42 -29.28
C LYS A 283 -0.64 -12.05 -27.81
N GLN A 284 -1.77 -11.41 -27.48
CA GLN A 284 -2.08 -11.00 -26.11
C GLN A 284 -2.27 -12.22 -25.19
N LEU A 285 -3.01 -13.23 -25.65
CA LEU A 285 -3.21 -14.45 -24.88
C LEU A 285 -1.91 -15.25 -24.70
N HIS A 286 -1.05 -15.30 -25.72
CA HIS A 286 0.28 -15.88 -25.60
C HIS A 286 1.13 -15.15 -24.56
N TYR A 287 1.17 -13.80 -24.60
CA TYR A 287 1.89 -12.99 -23.61
C TYR A 287 1.40 -13.21 -22.17
N LEU A 288 0.08 -13.35 -21.97
CA LEU A 288 -0.51 -13.70 -20.68
C LEU A 288 0.03 -15.05 -20.15
N ILE A 289 0.12 -16.04 -21.04
CA ILE A 289 0.54 -17.40 -20.70
C ILE A 289 2.05 -17.48 -20.46
N THR A 290 2.87 -16.92 -21.36
CA THR A 290 4.33 -17.16 -21.35
C THR A 290 5.09 -16.15 -20.51
N GLU A 291 4.81 -14.86 -20.70
CA GLU A 291 5.57 -13.78 -20.06
C GLU A 291 5.02 -13.49 -18.66
N ARG A 292 3.70 -13.33 -18.55
CA ARG A 292 3.04 -13.06 -17.26
C ARG A 292 2.83 -14.32 -16.42
N LYS A 293 2.87 -15.51 -17.05
CA LYS A 293 2.70 -16.81 -16.38
C LYS A 293 1.40 -16.92 -15.57
N LEU A 294 0.34 -16.29 -16.08
CA LEU A 294 -0.98 -16.28 -15.43
C LEU A 294 -1.96 -17.28 -16.03
N GLY A 295 -1.66 -17.80 -17.23
CA GLY A 295 -2.57 -18.67 -17.95
C GLY A 295 -2.84 -20.02 -17.26
N LYS A 296 -4.10 -20.43 -17.29
CA LYS A 296 -4.62 -21.72 -16.84
C LYS A 296 -5.18 -22.51 -18.01
N GLU A 297 -5.77 -23.67 -17.73
CA GLU A 297 -6.27 -24.61 -18.73
C GLU A 297 -7.21 -23.95 -19.76
N ASN A 298 -8.08 -23.04 -19.33
CA ASN A 298 -9.00 -22.33 -20.21
C ASN A 298 -8.30 -21.36 -21.17
N GLU A 299 -7.21 -20.72 -20.75
CA GLU A 299 -6.43 -19.83 -21.61
C GLU A 299 -5.64 -20.60 -22.64
N PHE A 300 -5.08 -21.77 -22.27
CA PHE A 300 -4.45 -22.68 -23.23
C PHE A 300 -5.45 -23.19 -24.27
N ASP A 301 -6.64 -23.63 -23.83
CA ASP A 301 -7.71 -24.10 -24.71
C ASP A 301 -8.20 -23.00 -25.67
N LEU A 302 -8.43 -21.79 -25.14
CA LEU A 302 -8.81 -20.64 -25.95
C LEU A 302 -7.74 -20.31 -26.98
N LEU A 303 -6.45 -20.32 -26.60
CA LEU A 303 -5.35 -20.09 -27.53
C LEU A 303 -5.33 -21.14 -28.63
N GLY A 304 -5.54 -22.41 -28.27
CA GLY A 304 -5.65 -23.50 -29.23
C GLY A 304 -6.82 -23.32 -30.21
N SER A 305 -7.99 -22.92 -29.72
CA SER A 305 -9.16 -22.64 -30.56
C SER A 305 -8.93 -21.46 -31.50
N LEU A 306 -8.23 -20.42 -31.05
CA LEU A 306 -7.85 -19.29 -31.90
C LEU A 306 -6.84 -19.71 -32.98
N CYS A 307 -5.86 -20.55 -32.64
CA CYS A 307 -4.93 -21.13 -33.60
C CYS A 307 -5.65 -22.01 -34.62
N LEU A 308 -6.63 -22.82 -34.20
CA LEU A 308 -7.45 -23.63 -35.10
C LEU A 308 -8.17 -22.75 -36.11
N ARG A 309 -8.84 -21.69 -35.64
CA ARG A 309 -9.57 -20.75 -36.50
C ARG A 309 -8.66 -20.01 -37.48
N THR A 310 -7.43 -19.72 -37.09
CA THR A 310 -6.40 -19.09 -37.96
C THR A 310 -5.59 -20.12 -38.77
N LYS A 311 -6.05 -21.37 -38.83
CA LYS A 311 -5.47 -22.47 -39.61
C LYS A 311 -4.05 -22.89 -39.18
N GLN A 312 -3.65 -22.56 -37.95
CA GLN A 312 -2.40 -22.99 -37.31
C GLN A 312 -2.60 -24.33 -36.58
N TYR A 313 -2.90 -25.40 -37.34
CA TYR A 313 -3.42 -26.66 -36.78
C TYR A 313 -2.48 -27.35 -35.79
N GLN A 314 -1.17 -27.39 -36.06
CA GLN A 314 -0.21 -28.01 -35.13
C GLN A 314 -0.20 -27.29 -33.78
N LYS A 315 -0.12 -25.96 -33.80
CA LYS A 315 -0.16 -25.16 -32.56
C LYS A 315 -1.49 -25.31 -31.84
N ALA A 316 -2.59 -25.40 -32.58
CA ALA A 316 -3.91 -25.63 -32.01
C ALA A 316 -3.93 -26.94 -31.20
N GLU A 317 -3.41 -28.01 -31.80
CA GLU A 317 -3.27 -29.30 -31.14
C GLU A 317 -2.41 -29.22 -29.88
N ASP A 318 -1.21 -28.64 -29.99
CA ASP A 318 -0.25 -28.56 -28.89
C ASP A 318 -0.85 -27.84 -27.68
N TYR A 319 -1.55 -26.71 -27.90
CA TYR A 319 -2.18 -25.94 -26.83
C TYR A 319 -3.41 -26.63 -26.24
N ILE A 320 -4.26 -27.28 -27.06
CA ILE A 320 -5.42 -28.03 -26.56
C ILE A 320 -4.97 -29.24 -25.75
N LEU A 321 -3.96 -29.99 -26.22
CA LEU A 321 -3.37 -31.10 -25.46
C LEU A 321 -2.75 -30.61 -24.15
N LYS A 322 -2.15 -29.41 -24.13
CA LYS A 322 -1.67 -28.81 -22.90
C LYS A 322 -2.83 -28.51 -21.93
N ALA A 323 -3.94 -27.94 -22.39
CA ALA A 323 -5.13 -27.71 -21.57
C ALA A 323 -5.69 -29.02 -20.99
N ILE A 324 -5.82 -30.07 -21.81
CA ILE A 324 -6.25 -31.41 -21.40
C ILE A 324 -5.31 -31.99 -20.33
N SER A 325 -4.00 -31.80 -20.49
CA SER A 325 -3.03 -32.29 -19.50
C SER A 325 -3.18 -31.63 -18.13
N MET A 326 -3.64 -30.37 -18.10
CA MET A 326 -3.87 -29.59 -16.87
C MET A 326 -5.21 -29.93 -16.23
N ASN A 327 -6.26 -30.16 -17.04
CA ASN A 327 -7.57 -30.58 -16.56
C ASN A 327 -8.18 -31.63 -17.48
N LYS A 328 -8.00 -32.91 -17.12
CA LYS A 328 -8.49 -34.06 -17.90
C LYS A 328 -10.00 -34.25 -17.83
N ASN A 329 -10.67 -33.63 -16.85
CA ASN A 329 -12.10 -33.79 -16.60
C ASN A 329 -12.93 -32.78 -17.41
N GLU A 330 -12.29 -31.73 -17.95
CA GLU A 330 -12.96 -30.75 -18.79
C GLU A 330 -13.17 -31.33 -20.20
N ILE A 331 -14.36 -31.85 -20.45
CA ILE A 331 -14.69 -32.52 -21.71
C ILE A 331 -14.74 -31.55 -22.89
N LYS A 332 -14.93 -30.24 -22.65
CA LYS A 332 -14.90 -29.24 -23.72
C LYS A 332 -13.56 -29.24 -24.46
N PHE A 333 -12.45 -29.45 -23.76
CA PHE A 333 -11.14 -29.49 -24.41
C PHE A 333 -11.00 -30.69 -25.34
N GLN A 334 -11.67 -31.81 -25.01
CA GLN A 334 -11.73 -32.98 -25.90
C GLN A 334 -12.54 -32.68 -27.16
N LEU A 335 -13.61 -31.90 -27.06
CA LEU A 335 -14.39 -31.48 -28.23
C LEU A 335 -13.52 -30.64 -29.17
N HIS A 336 -12.76 -29.67 -28.65
CA HIS A 336 -11.85 -28.89 -29.46
C HIS A 336 -10.73 -29.74 -30.09
N LEU A 337 -10.21 -30.75 -29.39
CA LEU A 337 -9.25 -31.70 -29.95
C LEU A 337 -9.85 -32.50 -31.11
N ALA A 338 -11.10 -32.95 -30.97
CA ALA A 338 -11.82 -33.61 -32.06
C ALA A 338 -11.94 -32.70 -33.30
N HIS A 339 -12.17 -31.40 -33.12
CA HIS A 339 -12.18 -30.44 -34.23
C HIS A 339 -10.82 -30.34 -34.93
N VAL A 340 -9.71 -30.33 -34.18
CA VAL A 340 -8.36 -30.37 -34.75
C VAL A 340 -8.17 -31.64 -35.60
N TYR A 341 -8.58 -32.79 -35.09
CA TYR A 341 -8.49 -34.06 -35.82
C TYR A 341 -9.32 -34.05 -37.10
N LEU A 342 -10.52 -33.45 -37.09
CA LEU A 342 -11.34 -33.34 -38.29
C LEU A 342 -10.70 -32.50 -39.39
N VAL A 343 -10.13 -31.34 -39.06
CA VAL A 343 -9.51 -30.45 -40.05
C VAL A 343 -8.14 -30.93 -40.52
N THR A 344 -7.53 -31.88 -39.81
CA THR A 344 -6.25 -32.53 -40.16
C THR A 344 -6.44 -33.93 -40.75
N ASP A 345 -7.68 -34.26 -41.19
CA ASP A 345 -8.08 -35.54 -41.80
C ASP A 345 -7.86 -36.81 -40.93
N ARG A 346 -7.67 -36.62 -39.63
CA ARG A 346 -7.60 -37.68 -38.61
C ARG A 346 -8.99 -38.11 -38.14
N VAL A 347 -9.82 -38.49 -39.10
CA VAL A 347 -11.26 -38.72 -38.88
C VAL A 347 -11.52 -39.85 -37.88
N SER A 348 -10.70 -40.90 -37.86
CA SER A 348 -10.88 -42.01 -36.91
C SER A 348 -10.75 -41.54 -35.47
N GLU A 349 -9.71 -40.75 -35.18
CA GLU A 349 -9.45 -40.22 -33.83
C GLU A 349 -10.56 -39.26 -33.40
N ALA A 350 -11.04 -38.41 -34.30
CA ALA A 350 -12.20 -37.55 -34.04
C ALA A 350 -13.46 -38.37 -33.69
N LYS A 351 -13.74 -39.45 -34.45
CA LYS A 351 -14.89 -40.34 -34.19
C LYS A 351 -14.82 -40.98 -32.82
N ASP A 352 -13.64 -41.41 -32.39
CA ASP A 352 -13.47 -42.07 -31.10
C ASP A 352 -13.77 -41.12 -29.93
N ILE A 353 -13.35 -39.85 -30.03
CA ILE A 353 -13.72 -38.83 -29.05
C ILE A 353 -15.23 -38.59 -29.06
N HIS A 354 -15.85 -38.35 -30.22
CA HIS A 354 -17.29 -38.09 -30.29
C HIS A 354 -18.13 -39.26 -29.76
N LYS A 355 -17.77 -40.52 -30.05
CA LYS A 355 -18.44 -41.70 -29.51
C LYS A 355 -18.37 -41.76 -27.99
N LYS A 356 -17.22 -41.40 -27.42
CA LYS A 356 -17.00 -41.45 -25.96
C LYS A 356 -17.87 -40.46 -25.20
N TYR A 357 -18.10 -39.28 -25.76
CA TYR A 357 -18.76 -38.17 -25.05
C TYR A 357 -20.17 -37.82 -25.56
N LYS A 358 -20.70 -38.53 -26.57
CA LYS A 358 -22.00 -38.21 -27.20
C LYS A 358 -23.17 -38.03 -26.23
N ASP A 359 -23.18 -38.80 -25.14
CA ASP A 359 -24.26 -38.80 -24.13
C ASP A 359 -23.98 -37.86 -22.95
N GLN A 360 -22.92 -37.04 -23.04
CA GLN A 360 -22.48 -36.12 -21.98
C GLN A 360 -22.92 -34.68 -22.26
N ASN A 361 -22.91 -33.87 -21.21
CA ASN A 361 -23.16 -32.43 -21.27
C ASN A 361 -21.87 -31.64 -21.06
N ILE A 362 -21.61 -30.66 -21.93
CA ILE A 362 -20.49 -29.70 -21.80
C ILE A 362 -20.75 -28.77 -20.61
N ASP A 363 -21.99 -28.31 -20.49
CA ASP A 363 -22.46 -27.52 -19.36
C ASP A 363 -23.94 -27.82 -19.08
N VAL A 364 -24.50 -27.19 -18.04
CA VAL A 364 -25.88 -27.40 -17.59
C VAL A 364 -26.95 -27.18 -18.68
N ASN A 365 -26.65 -26.42 -19.74
CA ASN A 365 -27.59 -26.03 -20.80
C ASN A 365 -27.16 -26.53 -22.20
N THR A 366 -26.02 -27.22 -22.31
CA THR A 366 -25.39 -27.56 -23.59
C THR A 366 -24.90 -29.01 -23.59
N SER A 367 -25.59 -29.86 -24.34
CA SER A 367 -25.14 -31.23 -24.60
C SER A 367 -23.96 -31.26 -25.56
N TRP A 368 -23.17 -32.33 -25.53
CA TRP A 368 -22.07 -32.57 -26.47
C TRP A 368 -22.52 -32.45 -27.93
N VAL A 369 -23.68 -33.04 -28.25
CA VAL A 369 -24.27 -33.01 -29.60
C VAL A 369 -24.63 -31.58 -30.01
N LYS A 370 -25.23 -30.80 -29.09
CA LYS A 370 -25.60 -29.41 -29.36
C LYS A 370 -24.36 -28.54 -29.58
N ALA A 371 -23.34 -28.69 -28.74
CA ALA A 371 -22.07 -27.97 -28.89
C ALA A 371 -21.40 -28.31 -30.23
N THR A 372 -21.29 -29.60 -30.57
CA THR A 372 -20.68 -30.06 -31.84
C THR A 372 -21.36 -29.42 -33.06
N LYS A 373 -22.70 -29.39 -33.08
CA LYS A 373 -23.47 -28.78 -34.19
C LYS A 373 -23.20 -27.27 -34.30
N GLN A 374 -23.21 -26.56 -33.17
CA GLN A 374 -22.92 -25.12 -33.14
C GLN A 374 -21.49 -24.82 -33.61
N ASP A 375 -20.52 -25.63 -33.18
CA ASP A 375 -19.12 -25.46 -33.58
C ASP A 375 -18.93 -25.75 -35.07
N PHE A 376 -19.60 -26.74 -35.64
CA PHE A 376 -19.56 -26.98 -37.09
C PHE A 376 -20.10 -25.80 -37.90
N ASP A 377 -21.18 -25.16 -37.45
CA ASP A 377 -21.70 -23.95 -38.09
C ASP A 377 -20.67 -22.81 -38.03
N ASN A 378 -20.04 -22.60 -36.87
CA ASN A 378 -18.99 -21.59 -36.69
C ASN A 378 -17.77 -21.88 -37.56
N MET A 379 -17.30 -23.13 -37.60
CA MET A 379 -16.17 -23.58 -38.41
C MET A 379 -16.42 -23.36 -39.91
N LYS A 380 -17.66 -23.61 -40.37
CA LYS A 380 -18.07 -23.33 -41.75
C LYS A 380 -18.03 -21.83 -42.06
N GLN A 381 -18.51 -20.98 -41.15
CA GLN A 381 -18.49 -19.52 -41.33
C GLN A 381 -17.08 -18.95 -41.45
N VAL A 382 -16.11 -19.55 -40.75
CA VAL A 382 -14.70 -19.10 -40.77
C VAL A 382 -13.86 -19.85 -41.83
N GLY A 383 -14.49 -20.62 -42.71
CA GLY A 383 -13.84 -21.26 -43.86
C GLY A 383 -12.86 -22.38 -43.51
N LEU A 384 -13.18 -23.17 -42.48
CA LEU A 384 -12.47 -24.42 -42.16
C LEU A 384 -13.01 -25.60 -43.01
N PRO A 385 -12.21 -26.66 -43.22
CA PRO A 385 -12.65 -27.86 -43.95
C PRO A 385 -13.90 -28.50 -43.32
N THR A 386 -14.87 -28.90 -44.15
CA THR A 386 -16.18 -29.42 -43.68
C THR A 386 -16.52 -30.83 -44.17
N ASP A 387 -15.67 -31.44 -45.01
CA ASP A 387 -15.95 -32.71 -45.71
C ASP A 387 -16.29 -33.87 -44.76
N ASN A 388 -15.77 -33.81 -43.54
CA ASN A 388 -15.90 -34.85 -42.53
C ASN A 388 -17.04 -34.61 -41.52
N PHE A 389 -17.75 -33.48 -41.55
CA PHE A 389 -18.79 -33.14 -40.57
C PHE A 389 -19.96 -34.14 -40.61
N ASN A 390 -20.44 -34.49 -41.81
CA ASN A 390 -21.52 -35.47 -41.97
C ASN A 390 -21.16 -36.86 -41.43
N LYS A 391 -19.86 -37.23 -41.46
CA LYS A 391 -19.40 -38.51 -40.91
C LYS A 391 -19.50 -38.53 -39.37
N ILE A 392 -19.35 -37.39 -38.72
CA ILE A 392 -19.52 -37.24 -37.27
C ILE A 392 -20.99 -37.15 -36.89
N LEU A 393 -21.80 -36.38 -37.62
CA LEU A 393 -23.22 -36.21 -37.32
C LEU A 393 -23.97 -37.57 -37.29
N ARG A 394 -23.66 -38.48 -38.23
CA ARG A 394 -24.22 -39.85 -38.27
C ARG A 394 -23.88 -40.73 -37.05
N ILE A 395 -22.89 -40.35 -36.25
CA ILE A 395 -22.47 -41.09 -35.04
C ILE A 395 -23.13 -40.49 -33.78
N LEU A 396 -23.59 -39.24 -33.88
CA LEU A 396 -24.27 -38.51 -32.82
C LEU A 396 -25.80 -38.62 -32.91
N GLU A 397 -26.32 -39.03 -34.07
CA GLU A 397 -27.66 -39.60 -34.27
C GLU A 397 -27.71 -41.03 -33.73
#